data_AF-A0A933LI59-F1
#
_entry.id   AF-A0A933LI59-F1
#
_cell.length_a   1.000
_cell.length_b   1.000
_cell.length_c   1.000
_cell.angle_alpha   90.00
_cell.angle_beta   90.00
_cell.angle_gamma   90.00
#
_symmetry.space_group_name_H-M   'P 1'
#
loop_
_entity.id
_entity.type
_entity.pdbx_description
1 polymer ?
#
loop_
_entity_poly.entity_id
_entity_poly.type
_entity_poly.pdbx_seq_one_letter_code
_entity_poly.pdbx_strand_id
1 'polypeptide(L)'
;MEKHITFVGPLAARTPGLVSIAVGMVLGLTLHPSAARAIDTDNDGMPDAYEFAHWCLDYQTYDSVVDQDHDGASSYSEYVIGTDPCDPDTDNDGITDGYEINNFCLFPLTDDASADPDDDGADNLTEFLLQTYACYA
;
A
#
# COMPACT_ATOMS: atom_id res chain seq x y z
N MET A 1 -4.87 69.81 -6.86
CA MET A 1 -6.22 70.19 -7.34
C MET A 1 -6.33 69.71 -8.78
N GLU A 2 -7.47 69.08 -9.08
CA GLU A 2 -7.96 68.71 -10.43
C GLU A 2 -7.35 67.42 -11.05
N LYS A 3 -8.10 66.47 -11.62
CA LYS A 3 -9.55 66.31 -11.84
C LYS A 3 -9.88 64.82 -12.06
N HIS A 4 -11.02 64.44 -11.50
CA HIS A 4 -11.78 63.20 -11.68
C HIS A 4 -12.33 63.15 -13.12
N ILE A 5 -12.15 62.05 -13.87
CA ILE A 5 -12.96 61.75 -15.07
C ILE A 5 -13.33 60.28 -15.08
N THR A 6 -14.63 60.05 -15.22
CA THR A 6 -15.38 58.80 -15.17
C THR A 6 -15.44 58.05 -16.51
N PHE A 7 -15.57 56.73 -16.32
CA PHE A 7 -15.96 55.60 -17.16
C PHE A 7 -16.96 55.83 -18.33
N VAL A 8 -16.74 55.13 -19.45
CA VAL A 8 -17.78 54.53 -20.34
C VAL A 8 -17.27 53.18 -20.91
N GLY A 9 -18.06 52.10 -20.77
CA GLY A 9 -17.76 50.67 -21.09
C GLY A 9 -17.88 50.29 -22.59
N PRO A 10 -18.34 49.06 -23.00
CA PRO A 10 -18.81 47.85 -22.29
C PRO A 10 -18.04 46.55 -22.73
N LEU A 11 -18.26 45.29 -22.31
CA LEU A 11 -19.47 44.45 -22.35
C LEU A 11 -19.23 43.11 -21.58
N ALA A 12 -20.26 42.73 -20.82
CA ALA A 12 -20.58 41.47 -20.13
C ALA A 12 -19.78 40.17 -20.39
N ALA A 13 -19.44 39.48 -19.28
CA ALA A 13 -19.52 38.02 -19.20
C ALA A 13 -20.13 37.62 -17.84
N ARG A 14 -21.39 37.16 -17.87
CA ARG A 14 -22.11 36.56 -16.74
C ARG A 14 -21.57 35.14 -16.53
N THR A 15 -21.03 34.83 -15.37
CA THR A 15 -21.03 33.45 -14.86
C THR A 15 -22.20 33.32 -13.88
N PRO A 16 -23.10 32.34 -14.05
CA PRO A 16 -24.22 32.15 -13.15
C PRO A 16 -23.80 31.38 -11.89
N GLY A 17 -24.20 31.92 -10.73
CA GLY A 17 -24.83 31.15 -9.65
C GLY A 17 -23.97 30.16 -8.87
N LEU A 18 -23.32 30.65 -7.80
CA LEU A 18 -23.02 29.81 -6.64
C LEU A 18 -24.34 29.47 -5.94
N VAL A 19 -24.71 28.20 -5.91
CA VAL A 19 -25.74 27.70 -4.97
C VAL A 19 -24.99 27.11 -3.80
N SER A 20 -24.91 27.86 -2.71
CA SER A 20 -24.47 27.35 -1.41
C SER A 20 -25.51 26.38 -0.89
N ILE A 21 -25.13 25.12 -0.69
CA ILE A 21 -25.80 24.23 0.26
C ILE A 21 -24.74 23.81 1.26
N ALA A 22 -24.78 24.40 2.45
CA ALA A 22 -24.07 23.89 3.60
C ALA A 22 -24.85 22.70 4.15
N VAL A 23 -24.23 21.52 4.19
CA VAL A 23 -24.66 20.41 5.06
C VAL A 23 -23.43 19.88 5.79
N GLY A 24 -23.45 20.02 7.12
CA GLY A 24 -23.07 18.96 8.04
C GLY A 24 -21.59 18.67 8.26
N MET A 25 -21.14 19.05 9.46
CA MET A 25 -20.16 18.34 10.30
C MET A 25 -18.73 18.11 9.78
N VAL A 26 -17.80 18.78 10.46
CA VAL A 26 -16.38 18.47 10.47
C VAL A 26 -16.18 17.13 11.19
N LEU A 27 -15.77 16.10 10.46
CA LEU A 27 -14.96 15.01 10.99
C LEU A 27 -13.83 14.79 9.99
N GLY A 28 -12.60 14.94 10.46
CA GLY A 28 -11.40 14.82 9.64
C GLY A 28 -11.36 13.45 8.99
N LEU A 29 -11.64 13.43 7.69
CA LEU A 29 -11.19 12.37 6.81
C LEU A 29 -9.94 12.94 6.16
N THR A 30 -8.78 12.40 6.51
CA THR A 30 -7.58 12.60 5.72
C THR A 30 -7.95 12.35 4.26
N LEU A 31 -7.60 13.29 3.39
CA LEU A 31 -7.62 13.07 1.95
C LEU A 31 -6.65 11.91 1.70
N HIS A 32 -7.14 10.67 1.71
CA HIS A 32 -6.53 9.64 0.91
C HIS A 32 -6.74 10.12 -0.53
N PRO A 33 -5.67 10.35 -1.30
CA PRO A 33 -5.80 10.83 -2.66
C PRO A 33 -6.47 9.73 -3.50
N SER A 34 -7.79 9.69 -3.50
CA SER A 34 -8.54 8.85 -4.42
C SER A 34 -8.64 9.57 -5.76
N ALA A 35 -8.05 8.94 -6.78
CA ALA A 35 -8.38 9.05 -8.20
C ALA A 35 -7.63 10.10 -9.05
N ALA A 36 -6.31 10.24 -8.85
CA ALA A 36 -5.49 9.95 -10.03
C ALA A 36 -5.45 8.41 -10.10
N ARG A 37 -5.99 7.81 -11.17
CA ARG A 37 -5.78 6.39 -11.41
C ARG A 37 -4.27 6.19 -11.38
N ALA A 38 -3.79 5.37 -10.44
CA ALA A 38 -2.39 4.98 -10.43
C ALA A 38 -2.12 4.38 -11.82
N ILE A 39 -1.05 4.86 -12.46
CA ILE A 39 -0.64 4.30 -13.74
C ILE A 39 -0.23 2.86 -13.47
N ASP A 40 -0.72 1.95 -14.30
CA ASP A 40 -0.54 0.51 -14.25
C ASP A 40 -0.47 0.11 -15.73
N THR A 41 0.74 0.02 -16.25
CA THR A 41 1.07 -0.01 -17.68
C THR A 41 0.75 -1.38 -18.28
N ASP A 42 0.98 -2.47 -17.57
CA ASP A 42 0.67 -3.83 -18.00
C ASP A 42 -0.69 -4.36 -17.51
N ASN A 43 -1.37 -3.63 -16.61
CA ASN A 43 -2.67 -3.97 -16.04
C ASN A 43 -2.63 -5.25 -15.20
N ASP A 44 -1.54 -5.48 -14.47
CA ASP A 44 -1.39 -6.62 -13.58
C ASP A 44 -1.88 -6.37 -12.14
N GLY A 45 -2.31 -5.13 -11.87
CA GLY A 45 -2.87 -4.70 -10.59
C GLY A 45 -1.88 -3.96 -9.70
N MET A 46 -0.60 -3.88 -10.08
CA MET A 46 0.43 -3.12 -9.39
C MET A 46 0.63 -1.75 -10.07
N PRO A 47 0.81 -0.65 -9.32
CA PRO A 47 1.12 0.64 -9.94
C PRO A 47 2.56 0.72 -10.46
N ASP A 48 2.78 1.35 -11.62
CA ASP A 48 4.12 1.62 -12.20
C ASP A 48 5.09 2.25 -11.18
N ALA A 49 4.56 3.14 -10.33
CA ALA A 49 5.36 3.84 -9.32
C ALA A 49 5.84 2.90 -8.20
N TYR A 50 5.05 1.88 -7.87
CA TYR A 50 5.43 0.83 -6.93
C TYR A 50 6.49 -0.07 -7.57
N GLU A 51 6.24 -0.54 -8.79
CA GLU A 51 7.16 -1.42 -9.50
C GLU A 51 8.51 -0.74 -9.76
N PHE A 52 8.52 0.54 -10.14
CA PHE A 52 9.76 1.31 -10.30
C PHE A 52 10.57 1.47 -9.00
N ALA A 53 9.92 1.38 -7.83
CA ALA A 53 10.58 1.47 -6.54
C ALA A 53 11.27 0.16 -6.13
N HIS A 54 10.89 -0.96 -6.73
CA HIS A 54 11.37 -2.30 -6.40
C HIS A 54 12.21 -2.84 -7.55
N TRP A 55 13.48 -3.15 -7.26
CA TRP A 55 14.47 -3.42 -8.31
C TRP A 55 14.24 -4.73 -9.08
N CYS A 56 13.44 -5.64 -8.54
CA CYS A 56 13.13 -6.95 -9.13
C CYS A 56 11.86 -6.93 -10.01
N LEU A 57 11.09 -5.84 -10.01
CA LEU A 57 9.84 -5.71 -10.77
C LEU A 57 10.03 -4.96 -12.08
N ASP A 58 9.19 -5.25 -13.08
CA ASP A 58 9.14 -4.53 -14.35
C ASP A 58 7.71 -4.11 -14.71
N TYR A 59 7.43 -2.80 -14.59
CA TYR A 59 6.16 -2.13 -14.91
C TYR A 59 5.60 -2.35 -16.32
N GLN A 60 6.34 -3.03 -17.19
CA GLN A 60 5.91 -3.38 -18.54
C GLN A 60 5.53 -4.85 -18.68
N THR A 61 5.64 -5.64 -17.61
CA THR A 61 5.45 -7.08 -17.63
C THR A 61 4.52 -7.51 -16.51
N TYR A 62 3.50 -8.29 -16.87
CA TYR A 62 2.59 -8.90 -15.92
C TYR A 62 3.34 -9.89 -15.00
N ASP A 63 3.90 -9.38 -13.90
CA ASP A 63 4.74 -10.10 -12.96
C ASP A 63 4.18 -10.08 -11.54
N SER A 64 3.02 -9.44 -11.31
CA SER A 64 2.32 -9.43 -10.03
C SER A 64 1.99 -10.82 -9.46
N VAL A 65 1.92 -11.86 -10.30
CA VAL A 65 1.68 -13.26 -9.89
C VAL A 65 2.96 -14.06 -9.72
N VAL A 66 4.12 -13.47 -10.00
CA VAL A 66 5.43 -14.08 -9.84
C VAL A 66 5.87 -13.93 -8.39
N ASP A 67 6.58 -14.94 -7.93
CA ASP A 67 7.31 -14.97 -6.67
C ASP A 67 8.76 -14.58 -7.00
N GLN A 68 9.12 -13.32 -6.78
CA GLN A 68 10.36 -12.71 -7.31
C GLN A 68 11.58 -13.04 -6.45
N ASP A 69 11.40 -13.12 -5.14
CA ASP A 69 12.44 -13.45 -4.16
C ASP A 69 12.44 -14.94 -3.76
N HIS A 70 11.42 -15.70 -4.19
CA HIS A 70 11.27 -17.15 -4.02
C HIS A 70 10.97 -17.58 -2.58
N ASP A 71 10.15 -16.80 -1.89
CA ASP A 71 9.82 -16.99 -0.48
C ASP A 71 8.44 -17.65 -0.26
N GLY A 72 7.67 -17.82 -1.34
CA GLY A 72 6.34 -18.42 -1.34
C GLY A 72 5.17 -17.43 -1.35
N ALA A 73 5.43 -16.12 -1.38
CA ALA A 73 4.46 -15.08 -1.69
C ALA A 73 4.52 -14.70 -3.18
N SER A 74 3.51 -13.95 -3.66
CA SER A 74 3.56 -13.34 -5.00
C SER A 74 3.71 -11.85 -4.83
N SER A 75 4.35 -11.16 -5.77
CA SER A 75 4.61 -9.73 -5.66
C SER A 75 3.33 -8.90 -5.46
N TYR A 76 2.18 -9.34 -5.98
CA TYR A 76 0.89 -8.71 -5.69
C TYR A 76 0.45 -8.90 -4.23
N SER A 77 0.63 -10.10 -3.68
CA SER A 77 0.29 -10.39 -2.28
C SER A 77 1.14 -9.51 -1.36
N GLU A 78 2.42 -9.43 -1.63
CA GLU A 78 3.37 -8.62 -0.89
C GLU A 78 3.06 -7.14 -0.99
N TYR A 79 2.73 -6.64 -2.19
CA TYR A 79 2.23 -5.29 -2.39
C TYR A 79 0.98 -4.97 -1.54
N VAL A 80 0.06 -5.93 -1.41
CA VAL A 80 -1.17 -5.75 -0.62
C VAL A 80 -0.88 -5.78 0.89
N ILE A 81 0.05 -6.62 1.34
CA ILE A 81 0.42 -6.77 2.76
C ILE A 81 1.36 -5.65 3.21
N GLY A 82 2.23 -5.17 2.31
CA GLY A 82 3.24 -4.15 2.55
C GLY A 82 4.65 -4.67 2.75
N THR A 83 4.93 -5.94 2.42
CA THR A 83 6.28 -6.52 2.40
C THR A 83 7.02 -6.12 1.11
N ASP A 84 8.34 -6.32 1.06
CA ASP A 84 9.18 -6.02 -0.11
C ASP A 84 9.26 -7.24 -1.04
N PRO A 85 8.68 -7.19 -2.26
CA PRO A 85 8.68 -8.30 -3.21
C PRO A 85 10.07 -8.72 -3.73
N CYS A 86 11.11 -8.02 -3.31
CA CYS A 86 12.49 -8.33 -3.65
C CYS A 86 13.32 -8.76 -2.43
N ASP A 87 12.71 -8.93 -1.25
CA ASP A 87 13.36 -9.31 0.00
C ASP A 87 12.53 -10.39 0.71
N PRO A 88 13.01 -11.64 0.78
CA PRO A 88 12.22 -12.78 1.26
C PRO A 88 11.90 -12.75 2.76
N ASP A 89 12.33 -11.73 3.50
CA ASP A 89 12.23 -11.56 4.95
C ASP A 89 12.29 -10.05 5.26
N THR A 90 11.16 -9.36 5.12
CA THR A 90 11.08 -7.89 5.14
C THR A 90 11.50 -7.32 6.50
N ASP A 91 11.18 -7.99 7.60
CA ASP A 91 11.48 -7.51 8.95
C ASP A 91 12.81 -8.04 9.54
N ASN A 92 13.45 -8.96 8.82
CA ASN A 92 14.77 -9.53 9.10
C ASN A 92 14.83 -10.34 10.39
N ASP A 93 13.74 -11.04 10.74
CA ASP A 93 13.67 -11.88 11.94
C ASP A 93 14.09 -13.35 11.70
N GLY A 94 14.26 -13.73 10.42
CA GLY A 94 14.70 -15.04 9.99
C GLY A 94 13.58 -15.99 9.56
N ILE A 95 12.33 -15.53 9.54
CA ILE A 95 11.16 -16.20 8.97
C ILE A 95 10.82 -15.51 7.65
N THR A 96 10.37 -16.25 6.63
CA THR A 96 10.07 -15.64 5.33
C THR A 96 8.70 -14.98 5.31
N ASP A 97 8.54 -13.87 4.59
CA ASP A 97 7.27 -13.15 4.48
C ASP A 97 6.16 -14.10 3.98
N GLY A 98 6.47 -14.93 2.99
CA GLY A 98 5.58 -15.95 2.46
C GLY A 98 5.15 -16.99 3.48
N TYR A 99 5.98 -17.35 4.46
CA TYR A 99 5.55 -18.23 5.55
C TYR A 99 4.59 -17.50 6.50
N GLU A 100 4.91 -16.27 6.89
CA GLU A 100 4.10 -15.50 7.81
C GLU A 100 2.76 -15.07 7.23
N ILE A 101 2.72 -14.64 5.97
CA ILE A 101 1.48 -14.32 5.23
C ILE A 101 0.51 -15.52 5.22
N ASN A 102 1.04 -16.74 5.14
CA ASN A 102 0.25 -17.97 5.16
C ASN A 102 -0.16 -18.41 6.58
N ASN A 103 0.40 -17.79 7.64
CA ASN A 103 0.14 -18.10 9.04
C ASN A 103 -0.37 -16.86 9.79
N PHE A 104 -1.69 -16.73 9.91
CA PHE A 104 -2.38 -15.53 10.44
C PHE A 104 -1.99 -15.05 11.87
N CYS A 105 -1.22 -15.82 12.63
CA CYS A 105 -0.73 -15.43 13.95
C CYS A 105 0.68 -14.81 13.92
N LEU A 106 1.32 -14.78 12.75
CA LEU A 106 2.65 -14.21 12.50
C LEU A 106 2.53 -12.84 11.81
N PHE A 107 3.59 -12.05 11.86
CA PHE A 107 3.58 -10.66 11.44
C PHE A 107 4.79 -10.28 10.56
N PRO A 108 4.66 -10.31 9.21
CA PRO A 108 5.80 -10.12 8.28
C PRO A 108 6.39 -8.71 8.21
N LEU A 109 6.00 -7.84 9.13
CA LEU A 109 6.47 -6.45 9.23
C LEU A 109 6.95 -6.14 10.65
N THR A 110 7.12 -7.15 11.50
CA THR A 110 7.46 -7.02 12.91
C THR A 110 8.13 -8.29 13.40
N ASP A 111 9.42 -8.18 13.73
CA ASP A 111 10.22 -9.23 14.39
C ASP A 111 9.43 -9.86 15.55
N ASP A 112 8.87 -11.03 15.26
CA ASP A 112 8.08 -11.84 16.16
C ASP A 112 8.63 -13.27 16.27
N ALA A 113 9.75 -13.58 15.62
CA ALA A 113 10.47 -14.85 15.65
C ALA A 113 10.60 -15.52 17.03
N SER A 114 10.64 -14.73 18.11
CA SER A 114 10.76 -15.20 19.50
C SER A 114 9.44 -15.34 20.26
N ALA A 115 8.32 -15.02 19.62
CA ALA A 115 6.98 -15.24 20.16
C ALA A 115 6.59 -16.71 20.07
N ASP A 116 5.63 -17.08 20.91
CA ASP A 116 5.00 -18.40 21.00
C ASP A 116 3.47 -18.15 21.04
N PRO A 117 2.82 -17.96 19.87
CA PRO A 117 1.41 -17.58 19.79
C PRO A 117 0.44 -18.67 20.24
N ASP A 118 0.85 -19.93 20.21
CA ASP A 118 0.00 -21.07 20.60
C ASP A 118 0.32 -21.69 21.97
N ASP A 119 1.32 -21.13 22.67
CA ASP A 119 1.76 -21.48 24.03
C ASP A 119 2.20 -22.97 24.16
N ASP A 120 2.76 -23.55 23.09
CA ASP A 120 3.22 -24.95 23.07
C ASP A 120 4.68 -25.13 23.57
N GLY A 121 5.41 -24.02 23.69
CA GLY A 121 6.79 -23.95 24.18
C GLY A 121 7.86 -23.95 23.08
N ALA A 122 7.49 -23.96 21.81
CA ALA A 122 8.36 -23.61 20.68
C ALA A 122 8.11 -22.15 20.27
N ASP A 123 9.16 -21.45 19.83
CA ASP A 123 9.01 -20.11 19.25
C ASP A 123 8.80 -20.19 17.73
N ASN A 124 8.24 -19.14 17.14
CA ASN A 124 7.93 -19.05 15.71
C ASN A 124 9.11 -19.48 14.82
N LEU A 125 10.33 -19.04 15.16
CA LEU A 125 11.54 -19.40 14.40
C LEU A 125 11.87 -20.89 14.50
N THR A 126 11.78 -21.47 15.71
CA THR A 126 11.97 -22.91 15.92
C THR A 126 10.96 -23.69 15.09
N GLU A 127 9.72 -23.25 15.05
CA GLU A 127 8.66 -23.92 14.32
C GLU A 127 8.79 -23.81 12.81
N PHE A 128 9.20 -22.64 12.30
CA PHE A 128 9.58 -22.46 10.91
C PHE A 128 10.68 -23.44 10.50
N LEU A 129 11.75 -23.55 11.31
CA LEU A 129 12.89 -24.45 11.04
C LEU A 129 12.54 -25.93 11.16
N LEU A 130 11.62 -26.29 12.05
CA LEU A 130 11.15 -27.67 12.26
C LEU A 130 9.94 -28.04 11.39
N GLN A 131 9.38 -27.08 10.65
CA GLN A 131 8.15 -27.21 9.88
C GLN A 131 6.97 -27.70 10.71
N THR A 132 6.77 -27.08 11.89
CA THR A 132 5.61 -27.28 12.78
C THR A 132 4.61 -26.13 12.64
N TYR A 133 3.70 -25.95 13.61
CA TYR A 133 2.48 -25.16 13.46
C TYR A 133 2.44 -23.98 14.44
N ALA A 134 3.01 -22.84 14.06
CA ALA A 134 3.11 -21.68 14.97
C ALA A 134 1.79 -21.07 15.48
N CYS A 135 0.67 -21.43 14.85
CA CYS A 135 -0.64 -20.90 15.22
C CYS A 135 -1.57 -21.93 15.86
N TYR A 136 -1.17 -23.20 15.98
CA TYR A 136 -2.08 -24.28 16.34
C TYR A 136 -1.40 -25.43 17.10
N ALA A 137 -1.65 -25.49 18.41
CA ALA A 137 -1.36 -26.63 19.29
C ALA A 137 -2.38 -27.79 19.19
#